data_AF-A0A1F7LNQ3-F1
#
_entry.id   AF-A0A1F7LNQ3-F1
#
_cell.length_a   1.000
_cell.length_b   1.000
_cell.length_c   1.000
_cell.angle_alpha   90.00
_cell.angle_beta   90.00
_cell.angle_gamma   90.00
#
_symmetry.space_group_name_H-M   'P 1'
#
loop_
_entity.id
_entity.type
_entity.pdbx_description
1 polymer ?
#
loop_
_entity_poly.entity_id
_entity_poly.type
_entity_poly.pdbx_seq_one_letter_code
_entity_poly.pdbx_strand_id
1 'polypeptide(L)' 'MAASTDRPQILYSVRAQRGPVLRCKGWKQETILRLLENNMENAEHPERLIIYGGIGKCARNWESYWALSNLASRRTC' A
#
# COMPACT_ATOMS: atom_id res chain seq x y z
N MET A 1 7.71 -34.99 11.43
CA MET A 1 6.80 -34.38 10.43
C MET A 1 6.50 -32.95 10.86
N ALA A 2 7.45 -32.04 10.64
CA ALA A 2 7.24 -30.62 10.88
C ALA A 2 6.50 -30.08 9.65
N ALA A 3 5.22 -29.71 9.83
CA ALA A 3 4.52 -28.92 8.84
C ALA A 3 5.28 -27.59 8.74
N SER A 4 6.05 -27.44 7.66
CA SER A 4 6.51 -26.14 7.21
C SER A 4 5.25 -25.34 6.87
N THR A 5 4.75 -24.60 7.86
CA THR A 5 3.81 -23.50 7.64
C THR A 5 4.56 -22.51 6.77
N ASP A 6 4.46 -22.73 5.46
CA ASP A 6 4.83 -21.81 4.42
C ASP A 6 3.93 -20.59 4.59
N ARG A 7 4.31 -19.71 5.53
CA ARG A 7 3.74 -18.37 5.58
C ARG A 7 4.08 -17.81 4.21
N PRO A 8 3.11 -17.43 3.37
CA PRO A 8 3.45 -16.77 2.12
C PRO A 8 4.33 -15.61 2.51
N GLN A 9 5.61 -15.66 2.11
CA GLN A 9 6.54 -14.60 2.41
C GLN A 9 5.90 -13.34 1.84
N ILE A 10 5.49 -12.41 2.70
CA ILE A 10 4.83 -11.18 2.30
C ILE A 10 5.86 -10.40 1.49
N LEU A 11 5.91 -10.64 0.18
CA LEU A 11 6.79 -9.99 -0.79
C LEU A 11 6.47 -8.48 -0.91
N TYR A 12 5.36 -8.04 -0.32
CA TYR A 12 4.89 -6.67 -0.31
C TYR A 12 4.71 -6.17 1.13
N SER A 13 5.81 -6.10 1.89
CA SER A 13 5.88 -5.28 3.10
C SER A 13 5.80 -3.79 2.70
N VAL A 14 4.60 -3.31 2.35
CA VAL A 14 4.35 -1.88 2.18
C VAL A 14 4.28 -1.26 3.56
N ARG A 15 5.12 -0.25 3.81
CA ARG A 15 5.15 0.46 5.08
C ARG A 15 4.96 1.95 4.83
N ALA A 16 3.99 2.55 5.51
CA ALA A 16 3.70 3.96 5.34
C ALA A 16 4.86 4.82 5.87
N GLN A 17 5.21 5.86 5.13
CA GLN A 17 6.17 6.83 5.63
C GLN A 17 5.60 7.62 6.82
N ARG A 18 6.43 7.81 7.85
CA ARG A 18 6.13 8.61 9.04
C ARG A 18 7.08 9.79 9.15
N GLY A 19 6.66 10.83 9.87
CA GLY A 19 7.47 12.03 10.12
C GLY A 19 7.26 13.19 9.14
N PRO A 20 8.04 14.28 9.27
CA PRO A 20 7.81 15.54 8.57
C PRO A 20 8.39 15.61 7.15
N VAL A 21 9.18 14.61 6.74
CA VAL A 21 9.87 14.60 5.44
C VAL A 21 8.88 14.27 4.33
N LEU A 22 8.78 15.13 3.31
CA LEU A 22 7.90 14.94 2.16
C LEU A 22 8.63 14.22 1.01
N ARG A 23 7.98 13.22 0.38
CA ARG A 23 8.39 12.64 -0.92
C ARG A 23 7.73 13.39 -2.06
N CYS A 24 6.44 13.70 -1.89
CA CYS A 24 5.62 14.41 -2.86
C CYS A 24 5.86 15.93 -2.80
N LYS A 25 5.39 16.67 -3.82
CA LYS A 25 5.55 18.13 -3.86
C LYS A 25 4.79 18.88 -2.76
N GLY A 26 3.68 18.33 -2.30
CA GLY A 26 2.86 18.94 -1.26
C GLY A 26 2.20 17.93 -0.35
N TRP A 27 1.78 18.42 0.82
CA TRP A 27 1.12 17.61 1.85
C TRP A 27 -0.13 16.90 1.35
N LYS A 28 -0.92 17.50 0.45
CA LYS A 28 -2.11 16.84 -0.09
C LYS A 28 -1.78 15.51 -0.80
N GLN A 29 -0.79 15.53 -1.67
CA GLN A 29 -0.35 14.34 -2.41
C GLN A 29 0.32 13.34 -1.47
N GLU A 30 1.13 13.82 -0.53
CA GLU A 30 1.80 12.99 0.47
C GLU A 30 0.80 12.27 1.39
N THR A 31 -0.22 12.97 1.89
CA THR A 31 -1.22 12.40 2.79
C THR A 31 -1.99 11.28 2.09
N ILE A 32 -2.35 11.47 0.82
CA ILE A 32 -3.04 10.42 0.04
C ILE A 32 -2.13 9.19 -0.12
N LEU A 33 -0.85 9.40 -0.45
CA LEU A 33 0.10 8.29 -0.59
C LEU A 33 0.30 7.54 0.73
N ARG A 34 0.49 8.25 1.83
CA ARG A 34 0.65 7.64 3.16
C ARG A 34 -0.60 6.91 3.62
N LEU A 35 -1.79 7.44 3.32
CA LEU A 35 -3.04 6.78 3.62
C LEU A 35 -3.17 5.48 2.82
N LEU A 36 -2.81 5.50 1.54
CA LEU A 36 -2.82 4.31 0.69
C LEU A 36 -1.84 3.25 1.20
N GLU A 37 -0.59 3.66 1.50
CA GLU A 37 0.44 2.78 2.08
C GLU A 37 0.00 2.22 3.44
N ASN A 38 -0.67 3.03 4.27
CA ASN A 38 -1.13 2.61 5.59
C ASN A 38 -2.26 1.57 5.53
N ASN A 39 -3.15 1.69 4.54
CA ASN A 39 -4.17 0.67 4.29
C ASN A 39 -3.52 -0.67 3.87
N MET A 40 -2.46 -0.64 3.07
CA MET A 40 -1.72 -1.84 2.71
C MET A 40 -0.90 -2.42 3.86
N GLU A 41 -0.32 -1.58 4.72
CA GLU A 41 0.41 -2.00 5.93
C GLU A 41 -0.49 -2.79 6.90
N ASN A 42 -1.79 -2.48 6.94
CA ASN A 42 -2.78 -3.13 7.82
C ASN A 42 -3.73 -4.09 7.10
N ALA A 43 -3.41 -4.48 5.86
CA ALA A 43 -4.29 -5.34 5.06
C ALA A 43 -4.34 -6.78 5.59
N GLU A 44 -5.54 -7.37 5.67
CA GLU A 44 -5.75 -8.78 6.02
C GLU A 44 -5.18 -9.73 4.95
N HIS A 45 -5.37 -9.40 3.67
CA HIS A 45 -4.90 -10.19 2.52
C HIS A 45 -4.22 -9.30 1.47
N PRO A 46 -2.94 -8.91 1.69
CA PRO A 46 -2.21 -7.99 0.81
C PRO A 46 -2.02 -8.53 -0.62
N GLU A 47 -1.93 -9.85 -0.79
CA GLU A 47 -1.78 -10.51 -2.09
C GLU A 47 -2.97 -10.26 -3.02
N ARG A 48 -4.16 -10.03 -2.45
CA ARG A 48 -5.41 -9.73 -3.17
C ARG A 48 -5.80 -8.25 -3.08
N LEU A 49 -4.95 -7.42 -2.48
CA LEU A 49 -5.20 -6.00 -2.18
C LEU A 49 -6.39 -5.78 -1.23
N ILE A 50 -6.78 -6.77 -0.42
CA ILE A 50 -7.95 -6.69 0.46
C ILE A 50 -7.50 -6.18 1.84
N ILE A 51 -8.11 -5.07 2.28
CA ILE A 51 -7.81 -4.43 3.55
C ILE A 51 -8.59 -5.13 4.66
N TYR A 52 -9.92 -5.14 4.57
CA TYR A 52 -10.83 -5.79 5.52
C TYR A 52 -12.19 -6.06 4.87
N GLY A 53 -13.02 -6.88 5.54
CA GLY A 53 -14.43 -7.06 5.15
C GLY A 53 -14.64 -7.91 3.90
N GLY A 54 -13.73 -8.86 3.64
CA GLY A 54 -13.83 -9.88 2.60
C GLY A 54 -13.60 -9.39 1.16
N ILE A 55 -14.22 -8.27 0.76
CA ILE A 55 -14.11 -7.69 -0.59
C ILE A 55 -13.57 -6.26 -0.61
N GLY A 56 -13.34 -5.65 0.56
CA GLY A 56 -12.85 -4.29 0.68
C GLY A 56 -11.41 -4.18 0.17
N LYS A 57 -11.23 -3.80 -1.10
CA LYS A 57 -9.91 -3.68 -1.72
C LYS A 57 -9.37 -2.25 -1.65
N CYS A 58 -8.07 -2.12 -1.42
CA CYS A 58 -7.35 -0.85 -1.43
C CYS A 58 -7.24 -0.25 -2.85
N ALA A 59 -7.12 -1.10 -3.88
CA ALA A 59 -7.14 -0.71 -5.28
C ALA A 59 -7.82 -1.80 -6.13
N ARG A 60 -8.26 -1.45 -7.34
CA ARG A 60 -8.96 -2.38 -8.24
C ARG A 60 -8.07 -3.55 -8.66
N ASN A 61 -6.83 -3.24 -9.03
CA ASN A 61 -5.78 -4.17 -9.42
C ASN A 61 -4.41 -3.58 -9.05
N TRP A 62 -3.35 -4.39 -9.17
CA TRP A 62 -1.99 -3.97 -8.85
C TRP A 62 -1.53 -2.82 -9.75
N GLU A 63 -1.90 -2.82 -11.03
CA GLU A 63 -1.58 -1.73 -11.97
C GLU A 63 -2.13 -0.38 -11.51
N SER A 64 -3.38 -0.36 -11.02
CA SER A 64 -4.00 0.85 -10.48
C SER A 64 -3.30 1.31 -9.20
N TYR A 65 -2.91 0.37 -8.35
CA TYR A 65 -2.12 0.69 -7.14
C TYR A 65 -0.79 1.35 -7.50
N TRP A 66 -0.04 0.76 -8.45
CA TRP A 66 1.21 1.34 -8.94
C TRP A 66 1.01 2.67 -9.65
N ALA A 67 -0.07 2.81 -10.44
CA ALA A 67 -0.39 4.06 -11.11
C ALA A 67 -0.68 5.18 -10.10
N LEU A 68 -1.44 4.90 -9.03
CA LEU A 68 -1.72 5.85 -7.95
C LEU A 68 -0.44 6.21 -7.17
N SER A 69 0.37 5.21 -6.81
CA SER A 69 1.65 5.44 -6.13
C SER A 69 2.60 6.28 -6.98
N ASN A 70 2.68 5.99 -8.29
CA ASN A 70 3.52 6.72 -9.22
C ASN A 70 2.98 8.15 -9.40
N LEU A 71 1.67 8.32 -9.59
CA LEU A 71 1.02 9.63 -9.72
C LEU A 71 1.27 10.51 -8.50
N ALA A 72 1.11 9.96 -7.30
CA ALA A 72 1.36 10.71 -6.07
C ALA A 72 2.84 11.11 -5.93
N SER A 73 3.76 10.22 -6.31
CA SER A 73 5.21 10.49 -6.28
C SER A 73 5.67 11.46 -7.36
N ARG A 74 4.93 11.56 -8.48
CA ARG A 74 5.26 12.46 -9.57
C ARG A 74 5.07 13.89 -9.11
N ARG A 75 6.12 14.67 -9.30
CA ARG A 75 6.16 16.10 -9.04
C ARG A 75 5.36 16.91 -10.07
N THR A 76 4.39 16.35 -10.76
CA THR A 76 3.55 17.06 -11.72
C THR A 76 2.15 17.15 -11.14
N CYS A 77 1.79 18.36 -10.75
CA CYS A 77 0.41 18.75 -10.46
C CYS A 77 -0.36 18.84 -11.78
#